data_AF-A0A381ZLS0-F1
#
_entry.id   AF-A0A381ZLS0-F1
#
_cell.length_a   1.000
_cell.length_b   1.000
_cell.length_c   1.000
_cell.angle_alpha   90.00
_cell.angle_beta   90.00
_cell.angle_gamma   90.00
#
_symmetry.space_group_name_H-M   'P 1'
#
loop_
_entity.id
_entity.type
_entity.pdbx_description
1 polymer ?
#
loop_
_entity_poly.entity_id
_entity_poly.type
_entity_poly.pdbx_seq_one_letter_code
_entity_poly.pdbx_strand_id
1 'polypeptide(L)'
;MPKKKYSSGNPTAKSDFYVEFVPNNSGGVKIDIQSKTKVLHFSKLKNSCQNTLADLKVKHGALSVIDNGGQYFVLQARIESAIKLASSVNINESLPIFKKHAQYKSSRNRFRRSRLYLPGTQAKLMLNAGIHQPDAIILDLEDSVAPSEKNSARIIVRNALRTLDFFGAERMVRINQGNLGLKDLEAIVPHNVHLILVPKVENAQQLKAVDDKIQNIRKDCGRKEPVYLMPILESAKGILNSLEIAKASKNNVAIAIGLEDYTADIGVERTNQGRESLFARSQVVNAARSAGIQAIDTVFSDVGDDVGLRLSVQEAKELGFDGKGCIHPRQIKPIHEEFAPSKTEIEKAKKIMLAFYIAEKKGLGVV
;
A
#
# COMPACT_ATOMS: atom_id res chain seq x y z
N MET A 1 -19.79 -11.72 -36.76
CA MET A 1 -18.53 -11.76 -35.98
C MET A 1 -18.84 -12.24 -34.56
N PRO A 2 -18.05 -13.16 -33.97
CA PRO A 2 -18.24 -13.52 -32.57
C PRO A 2 -18.08 -12.27 -31.70
N LYS A 3 -19.04 -12.04 -30.79
CA LYS A 3 -18.98 -10.89 -29.87
C LYS A 3 -17.77 -11.05 -28.96
N LYS A 4 -16.91 -10.03 -28.93
CA LYS A 4 -15.70 -10.02 -28.08
C LYS A 4 -16.09 -10.10 -26.61
N LYS A 5 -15.41 -10.97 -25.87
CA LYS A 5 -15.58 -11.19 -24.43
C LYS A 5 -14.51 -10.42 -23.66
N TYR A 6 -14.89 -9.81 -22.54
CA TYR A 6 -13.99 -9.08 -21.66
C TYR A 6 -14.13 -9.63 -20.26
N SER A 7 -13.02 -9.98 -19.63
CA SER A 7 -13.05 -10.66 -18.33
C SER A 7 -12.15 -9.99 -17.29
N SER A 8 -12.43 -10.29 -16.03
CA SER A 8 -11.62 -9.89 -14.88
C SER A 8 -11.67 -10.98 -13.81
N GLY A 9 -10.51 -11.26 -13.20
CA GLY A 9 -10.34 -12.30 -12.20
C GLY A 9 -10.02 -13.67 -12.80
N ASN A 10 -9.90 -14.67 -11.94
CA ASN A 10 -9.59 -16.04 -12.32
C ASN A 10 -10.74 -16.98 -11.90
N PRO A 11 -11.31 -17.79 -12.81
CA PRO A 11 -12.43 -18.70 -12.52
C PRO A 11 -12.19 -19.66 -11.35
N THR A 12 -10.94 -19.99 -11.04
CA THR A 12 -10.59 -20.96 -9.99
C THR A 12 -10.02 -20.30 -8.72
N ALA A 13 -9.85 -18.98 -8.72
CA ALA A 13 -9.34 -18.26 -7.55
C ALA A 13 -10.35 -18.30 -6.40
N LYS A 14 -9.92 -18.83 -5.25
CA LYS A 14 -10.71 -18.85 -4.02
C LYS A 14 -10.83 -17.43 -3.44
N SER A 15 -11.96 -17.16 -2.80
CA SER A 15 -12.26 -15.88 -2.12
C SER A 15 -12.23 -14.67 -3.07
N ASP A 16 -12.63 -14.88 -4.32
CA ASP A 16 -12.66 -13.88 -5.38
C ASP A 16 -13.93 -14.07 -6.25
N PHE A 17 -14.06 -13.24 -7.28
CA PHE A 17 -15.03 -13.40 -8.36
C PHE A 17 -14.32 -13.44 -9.71
N TYR A 18 -14.83 -14.28 -10.60
CA TYR A 18 -14.57 -14.14 -12.03
C TYR A 18 -15.77 -13.50 -12.70
N VAL A 19 -15.53 -12.49 -13.53
CA VAL A 19 -16.57 -11.77 -14.25
C VAL A 19 -16.23 -11.77 -15.74
N GLU A 20 -17.22 -12.07 -16.57
CA GLU A 20 -17.18 -11.90 -18.02
C GLU A 20 -18.31 -10.96 -18.46
N PHE A 21 -17.99 -10.00 -19.33
CA PHE A 21 -18.95 -9.10 -19.95
C PHE A 21 -18.86 -9.21 -21.48
N VAL A 22 -20.04 -9.32 -22.11
CA VAL A 22 -20.21 -9.35 -23.56
C VAL A 22 -21.09 -8.17 -23.97
N PRO A 23 -20.54 -7.13 -24.62
CA PRO A 23 -21.32 -5.98 -25.08
C PRO A 23 -22.43 -6.37 -26.07
N ASN A 24 -23.53 -5.61 -26.03
CA ASN A 24 -24.60 -5.71 -27.01
C ASN A 24 -25.17 -4.32 -27.31
N ASN A 25 -25.81 -4.15 -28.46
CA ASN A 25 -26.38 -2.86 -28.87
C ASN A 25 -27.86 -2.70 -28.50
N SER A 26 -28.52 -3.78 -28.07
CA SER A 26 -29.95 -3.79 -27.71
C SER A 26 -30.28 -4.98 -26.79
N GLY A 27 -31.54 -5.07 -26.35
CA GLY A 27 -32.05 -6.24 -25.61
C GLY A 27 -31.82 -6.25 -24.10
N GLY A 28 -31.45 -5.10 -23.52
CA GLY A 28 -31.24 -4.94 -22.08
C GLY A 28 -29.98 -5.65 -21.55
N VAL A 29 -29.81 -5.62 -20.23
CA VAL A 29 -28.74 -6.36 -19.54
C VAL A 29 -29.29 -7.73 -19.10
N LYS A 30 -28.58 -8.80 -19.48
CA LYS A 30 -28.78 -10.14 -18.92
C LYS A 30 -27.68 -10.44 -17.91
N ILE A 31 -28.04 -10.93 -16.73
CA ILE A 31 -27.08 -11.29 -15.67
C ILE A 31 -27.23 -12.78 -15.37
N ASP A 32 -26.15 -13.54 -15.54
CA ASP A 32 -26.02 -14.92 -15.09
C ASP A 32 -25.02 -14.99 -13.92
N ILE A 33 -25.39 -15.71 -12.86
CA ILE A 33 -24.56 -15.84 -11.65
C ILE A 33 -24.46 -17.32 -11.27
N GLN A 34 -23.24 -17.82 -11.26
CA GLN A 34 -22.85 -19.13 -10.80
C GLN A 34 -22.25 -19.00 -9.40
N SER A 35 -22.94 -19.54 -8.40
CA SER A 35 -22.51 -19.51 -7.00
C SER A 35 -22.85 -20.85 -6.36
N LYS A 36 -21.96 -21.37 -5.52
CA LYS A 36 -22.22 -22.57 -4.70
C LYS A 36 -23.03 -22.23 -3.44
N THR A 37 -23.18 -20.95 -3.10
CA THR A 37 -23.84 -20.45 -1.89
C THR A 37 -25.10 -19.61 -2.20
N LYS A 38 -25.74 -19.86 -3.36
CA LYS A 38 -26.93 -19.11 -3.83
C LYS A 38 -28.01 -18.96 -2.75
N VAL A 39 -28.27 -20.03 -2.00
CA VAL A 39 -29.33 -20.04 -0.97
C VAL A 39 -29.13 -18.97 0.10
N LEU A 40 -27.88 -18.59 0.41
CA LEU A 40 -27.58 -17.66 1.49
C LEU A 40 -27.64 -16.19 1.05
N HIS A 41 -27.12 -15.87 -0.14
CA HIS A 41 -26.82 -14.47 -0.49
C HIS A 41 -27.08 -14.08 -1.96
N PHE A 42 -27.85 -14.87 -2.73
CA PHE A 42 -28.09 -14.59 -4.15
C PHE A 42 -28.73 -13.22 -4.41
N SER A 43 -29.69 -12.79 -3.57
CA SER A 43 -30.31 -11.46 -3.69
C SER A 43 -29.28 -10.33 -3.59
N LYS A 44 -28.35 -10.43 -2.64
CA LYS A 44 -27.27 -9.45 -2.48
C LYS A 44 -26.30 -9.44 -3.68
N LEU A 45 -25.94 -10.61 -4.21
CA LEU A 45 -25.09 -10.72 -5.40
C LEU A 45 -25.76 -10.06 -6.61
N LYS A 46 -27.03 -10.37 -6.85
CA LYS A 46 -27.82 -9.80 -7.95
C LYS A 46 -27.94 -8.27 -7.83
N ASN A 47 -28.28 -7.77 -6.63
CA ASN A 47 -28.38 -6.35 -6.37
C ASN A 47 -27.02 -5.64 -6.57
N SER A 48 -25.92 -6.23 -6.11
CA SER A 48 -24.58 -5.69 -6.33
C SER A 48 -24.25 -5.57 -7.81
N CYS A 49 -24.55 -6.61 -8.61
CA CYS A 49 -24.35 -6.58 -10.05
C CYS A 49 -25.20 -5.48 -10.73
N GLN A 50 -26.49 -5.41 -10.39
CA GLN A 50 -27.41 -4.43 -10.96
C GLN A 50 -27.01 -2.99 -10.63
N ASN A 51 -26.67 -2.72 -9.37
CA ASN A 51 -26.20 -1.40 -8.93
C ASN A 51 -24.91 -1.02 -9.63
N THR A 52 -23.95 -1.95 -9.73
CA THR A 52 -22.68 -1.69 -10.41
C THR A 52 -22.91 -1.33 -11.88
N LEU A 53 -23.74 -2.09 -12.59
CA LEU A 53 -24.08 -1.81 -13.99
C LEU A 53 -24.82 -0.47 -14.16
N ALA A 54 -25.70 -0.13 -13.22
CA ALA A 54 -26.43 1.13 -13.21
C ALA A 54 -25.50 2.34 -13.04
N ASP A 55 -24.57 2.29 -12.07
CA ASP A 55 -23.54 3.32 -11.85
C ASP A 55 -22.71 3.56 -13.11
N LEU A 56 -22.31 2.46 -13.77
CA LEU A 56 -21.54 2.46 -15.01
C LEU A 56 -22.38 2.80 -16.26
N LYS A 57 -23.68 3.05 -16.09
CA LYS A 57 -24.65 3.38 -17.16
C LYS A 57 -24.71 2.32 -18.28
N VAL A 58 -24.49 1.05 -17.96
CA VAL A 58 -24.58 -0.05 -18.93
C VAL A 58 -26.05 -0.41 -19.19
N LYS A 59 -26.52 -0.13 -20.41
CA LYS A 59 -27.92 -0.41 -20.82
C LYS A 59 -28.11 -1.79 -21.46
N HIS A 60 -27.06 -2.32 -22.10
CA HIS A 60 -27.13 -3.51 -22.93
C HIS A 60 -25.90 -4.38 -22.76
N GLY A 61 -26.09 -5.70 -22.76
CA GLY A 61 -24.99 -6.68 -22.69
C GLY A 61 -25.36 -7.92 -21.89
N ALA A 62 -24.43 -8.86 -21.83
CA ALA A 62 -24.52 -10.04 -20.97
C ALA A 62 -23.38 -10.04 -19.96
N LEU A 63 -23.73 -10.15 -18.67
CA LEU A 63 -22.78 -10.27 -17.56
C LEU A 63 -22.87 -11.70 -17.02
N SER A 64 -21.73 -12.39 -16.95
CA SER A 64 -21.58 -13.67 -16.27
C SER A 64 -20.67 -13.50 -15.06
N VAL A 65 -21.07 -14.06 -13.92
CA VAL A 65 -20.33 -14.00 -12.65
C VAL A 65 -20.15 -15.40 -12.09
N ILE A 66 -18.91 -15.78 -11.79
CA ILE A 66 -18.59 -16.96 -10.99
C ILE A 66 -18.17 -16.47 -9.60
N ASP A 67 -18.92 -16.86 -8.59
CA ASP A 67 -18.71 -16.57 -7.18
C ASP A 67 -17.93 -17.69 -6.49
N ASN A 68 -16.71 -17.37 -6.10
CA ASN A 68 -15.81 -18.24 -5.35
C ASN A 68 -15.66 -17.81 -3.88
N GLY A 69 -16.66 -17.13 -3.31
CA GLY A 69 -16.67 -16.65 -1.92
C GLY A 69 -15.95 -15.33 -1.72
N GLY A 70 -15.96 -14.45 -2.72
CA GLY A 70 -15.33 -13.13 -2.65
C GLY A 70 -16.13 -12.10 -1.86
N GLN A 71 -15.52 -10.94 -1.64
CA GLN A 71 -16.17 -9.79 -0.98
C GLN A 71 -16.91 -8.90 -1.99
N TYR A 72 -18.07 -8.34 -1.64
CA TYR A 72 -18.90 -7.58 -2.60
C TYR A 72 -18.19 -6.37 -3.24
N PHE A 73 -17.28 -5.72 -2.52
CA PHE A 73 -16.49 -4.61 -3.08
C PHE A 73 -15.50 -5.08 -4.15
N VAL A 74 -15.11 -6.36 -4.13
CA VAL A 74 -14.33 -7.04 -5.17
C VAL A 74 -15.22 -7.37 -6.35
N LEU A 75 -16.44 -7.90 -6.13
CA LEU A 75 -17.41 -8.13 -7.22
C LEU A 75 -17.65 -6.86 -8.02
N GLN A 76 -17.93 -5.75 -7.34
CA GLN A 76 -18.09 -4.43 -7.94
C GLN A 76 -16.86 -4.02 -8.76
N ALA A 77 -15.65 -4.23 -8.22
CA ALA A 77 -14.40 -3.92 -8.91
C ALA A 77 -14.17 -4.79 -10.17
N ARG A 78 -14.47 -6.09 -10.10
CA ARG A 78 -14.33 -7.04 -11.22
C ARG A 78 -15.29 -6.70 -12.36
N ILE A 79 -16.54 -6.34 -12.03
CA ILE A 79 -17.53 -5.86 -13.00
C ILE A 79 -17.06 -4.55 -13.65
N GLU A 80 -16.66 -3.56 -12.86
CA GLU A 80 -16.15 -2.29 -13.40
C GLU A 80 -14.92 -2.49 -14.30
N SER A 81 -14.00 -3.37 -13.91
CA SER A 81 -12.82 -3.70 -14.71
C SER A 81 -13.20 -4.31 -16.06
N ALA A 82 -14.09 -5.31 -16.08
CA ALA A 82 -14.51 -5.98 -17.31
C ALA A 82 -15.22 -5.00 -18.27
N ILE A 83 -16.04 -4.10 -17.73
CA ILE A 83 -16.78 -3.10 -18.50
C ILE A 83 -15.85 -2.00 -19.04
N LYS A 84 -14.89 -1.53 -18.24
CA LYS A 84 -13.87 -0.56 -18.69
C LYS A 84 -12.98 -1.13 -19.80
N LEU A 85 -12.67 -2.43 -19.77
CA LEU A 85 -11.96 -3.09 -20.88
C LEU A 85 -12.80 -3.17 -22.16
N ALA A 86 -14.12 -3.21 -22.04
CA ALA A 86 -15.04 -3.34 -23.15
C ALA A 86 -15.38 -2.01 -23.86
N SER A 87 -15.09 -0.87 -23.23
CA SER A 87 -15.42 0.46 -23.75
C SER A 87 -14.19 1.19 -24.27
N SER A 88 -14.36 1.95 -25.35
CA SER A 88 -13.39 2.95 -25.84
C SER A 88 -13.59 4.34 -25.24
N VAL A 89 -14.69 4.56 -24.51
CA VAL A 89 -15.07 5.85 -23.91
C VAL A 89 -14.85 5.79 -22.41
N ASN A 90 -14.50 6.94 -21.81
CA ASN A 90 -14.39 7.08 -20.36
C ASN A 90 -15.74 6.76 -19.70
N ILE A 91 -15.77 5.71 -18.89
CA ILE A 91 -16.96 5.25 -18.17
C ILE A 91 -16.93 5.86 -16.77
N ASN A 92 -18.12 6.14 -16.22
CA ASN A 92 -18.27 6.43 -14.79
C ASN A 92 -17.59 5.36 -13.92
N GLU A 93 -17.43 5.69 -12.64
CA GLU A 93 -17.01 4.74 -11.63
C GLU A 93 -18.21 4.20 -10.86
N SER A 94 -18.11 2.96 -10.39
CA SER A 94 -19.03 2.40 -9.40
C SER A 94 -18.30 2.34 -8.06
N LEU A 95 -18.64 3.28 -7.17
CA LEU A 95 -17.96 3.45 -5.90
C LEU A 95 -18.77 2.81 -4.76
N PRO A 96 -18.18 1.92 -3.94
CA PRO A 96 -18.86 1.47 -2.73
C PRO A 96 -19.06 2.65 -1.77
N ILE A 97 -20.01 2.51 -0.83
CA ILE A 97 -20.24 3.52 0.20
C ILE A 97 -18.93 3.80 0.95
N PHE A 98 -18.57 5.07 1.11
CA PHE A 98 -17.41 5.44 1.90
C PHE A 98 -17.73 5.29 3.38
N LYS A 99 -17.26 4.20 3.99
CA LYS A 99 -17.57 3.88 5.38
C LYS A 99 -16.90 4.87 6.32
N LYS A 100 -17.59 5.23 7.42
CA LYS A 100 -17.09 6.19 8.42
C LYS A 100 -15.79 5.71 9.07
N HIS A 101 -15.70 4.43 9.41
CA HIS A 101 -14.48 3.81 9.95
C HIS A 101 -13.30 3.82 8.97
N ALA A 102 -13.53 4.09 7.69
CA ALA A 102 -12.47 4.18 6.70
C ALA A 102 -11.89 5.61 6.55
N GLN A 103 -12.43 6.60 7.27
CA GLN A 103 -12.14 8.03 7.10
C GLN A 103 -11.28 8.62 8.24
N TYR A 104 -10.62 7.80 9.05
CA TYR A 104 -9.66 8.31 10.05
C TYR A 104 -8.43 8.92 9.38
N LYS A 105 -7.70 9.76 10.12
CA LYS A 105 -6.55 10.53 9.62
C LYS A 105 -5.23 9.86 10.01
N SER A 106 -4.15 10.28 9.35
CA SER A 106 -2.77 9.95 9.72
C SER A 106 -1.96 11.21 9.98
N SER A 107 -0.83 11.08 10.67
CA SER A 107 0.07 12.18 11.00
C SER A 107 1.48 11.95 10.46
N ARG A 108 2.21 13.05 10.22
CA ARG A 108 3.59 13.03 9.74
C ARG A 108 4.50 12.17 10.61
N ASN A 109 4.45 12.39 11.92
CA ASN A 109 5.39 11.86 12.90
C ASN A 109 4.93 10.55 13.55
N ARG A 110 3.91 9.86 13.02
CA ARG A 110 3.46 8.58 13.58
C ARG A 110 4.54 7.51 13.48
N PHE A 111 4.46 6.51 14.34
CA PHE A 111 5.31 5.33 14.23
C PHE A 111 4.98 4.49 12.99
N ARG A 112 6.03 3.92 12.40
CA ARG A 112 5.99 3.04 11.22
C ARG A 112 6.89 1.81 11.42
N ARG A 113 6.89 1.26 12.65
CA ARG A 113 7.77 0.15 13.06
C ARG A 113 7.51 -1.08 12.21
N SER A 114 6.24 -1.39 11.95
CA SER A 114 5.80 -2.48 11.08
C SER A 114 4.95 -1.98 9.92
N ARG A 115 5.23 -2.48 8.72
CA ARG A 115 4.45 -2.17 7.51
C ARG A 115 4.10 -3.48 6.79
N LEU A 116 2.83 -3.89 6.88
CA LEU A 116 2.39 -5.17 6.33
C LEU A 116 2.05 -5.04 4.84
N TYR A 117 2.82 -5.72 3.98
CA TYR A 117 2.60 -5.81 2.54
C TYR A 117 1.47 -6.80 2.23
N LEU A 118 0.49 -6.36 1.45
CA LEU A 118 -0.65 -7.15 1.00
C LEU A 118 -0.86 -6.95 -0.50
N PRO A 119 -0.89 -8.02 -1.31
CA PRO A 119 -1.17 -7.88 -2.74
C PRO A 119 -2.54 -7.26 -3.02
N GLY A 120 -2.59 -6.29 -3.93
CA GLY A 120 -3.79 -5.51 -4.28
C GLY A 120 -4.95 -6.34 -4.84
N THR A 121 -4.68 -7.57 -5.27
CA THR A 121 -5.68 -8.55 -5.74
C THR A 121 -6.20 -9.46 -4.63
N GLN A 122 -5.52 -9.56 -3.49
CA GLN A 122 -5.84 -10.51 -2.43
C GLN A 122 -6.67 -9.89 -1.31
N ALA A 123 -7.90 -9.50 -1.63
CA ALA A 123 -8.87 -8.90 -0.69
C ALA A 123 -9.09 -9.73 0.60
N LYS A 124 -8.99 -11.07 0.51
CA LYS A 124 -9.07 -11.97 1.67
C LYS A 124 -8.04 -11.64 2.76
N LEU A 125 -6.82 -11.22 2.35
CA LEU A 125 -5.75 -10.87 3.28
C LEU A 125 -5.99 -9.47 3.87
N MET A 126 -6.51 -8.55 3.04
CA MET A 126 -6.85 -7.19 3.47
C MET A 126 -7.90 -7.19 4.58
N LEU A 127 -8.92 -8.05 4.49
CA LEU A 127 -10.05 -8.08 5.43
C LEU A 127 -9.62 -8.22 6.89
N ASN A 128 -8.60 -9.05 7.17
CA ASN A 128 -8.17 -9.36 8.53
C ASN A 128 -6.89 -8.63 8.94
N ALA A 129 -6.27 -7.89 8.03
CA ALA A 129 -4.94 -7.31 8.24
C ALA A 129 -4.86 -6.40 9.47
N GLY A 130 -5.89 -5.58 9.70
CA GLY A 130 -5.92 -4.63 10.82
C GLY A 130 -6.06 -5.30 12.19
N ILE A 131 -6.59 -6.52 12.27
CA ILE A 131 -6.74 -7.27 13.54
C ILE A 131 -5.37 -7.54 14.17
N HIS A 132 -4.33 -7.67 13.35
CA HIS A 132 -2.96 -7.90 13.80
C HIS A 132 -2.22 -6.63 14.24
N GLN A 133 -2.90 -5.48 14.25
CA GLN A 133 -2.39 -4.19 14.73
C GLN A 133 -1.02 -3.78 14.16
N PRO A 134 -0.78 -3.87 12.84
CA PRO A 134 0.42 -3.26 12.27
C PRO A 134 0.36 -1.74 12.40
N ASP A 135 1.51 -1.07 12.45
CA ASP A 135 1.53 0.40 12.42
C ASP A 135 1.00 0.92 11.08
N ALA A 136 1.23 0.16 10.00
CA ALA A 136 0.79 0.45 8.64
C ALA A 136 0.46 -0.81 7.81
N ILE A 137 -0.44 -0.65 6.85
CA ILE A 137 -0.78 -1.66 5.84
C ILE A 137 -0.50 -1.09 4.46
N ILE A 138 0.26 -1.83 3.66
CA ILE A 138 0.60 -1.51 2.27
C ILE A 138 -0.27 -2.37 1.36
N LEU A 139 -1.20 -1.73 0.66
CA LEU A 139 -1.93 -2.36 -0.44
C LEU A 139 -1.08 -2.21 -1.70
N ASP A 140 -0.56 -3.31 -2.21
CA ASP A 140 0.45 -3.29 -3.26
C ASP A 140 -0.17 -3.41 -4.67
N LEU A 141 0.16 -2.48 -5.56
CA LEU A 141 -0.24 -2.48 -6.97
C LEU A 141 0.93 -2.85 -7.91
N GLU A 142 2.14 -3.01 -7.38
CA GLU A 142 3.35 -3.23 -8.16
C GLU A 142 3.70 -4.73 -8.27
N ASP A 143 4.78 -5.21 -7.67
CA ASP A 143 5.39 -6.51 -8.00
C ASP A 143 4.51 -7.70 -7.63
N SER A 144 3.69 -7.58 -6.57
CA SER A 144 2.80 -8.67 -6.17
C SER A 144 1.56 -8.81 -7.07
N VAL A 145 1.42 -7.96 -8.09
CA VAL A 145 0.29 -7.94 -9.02
C VAL A 145 0.75 -8.21 -10.45
N ALA A 146 0.29 -9.33 -11.00
CA ALA A 146 0.53 -9.70 -12.39
C ALA A 146 0.08 -8.58 -13.36
N PRO A 147 0.81 -8.33 -14.47
CA PRO A 147 0.52 -7.23 -15.39
C PRO A 147 -0.94 -7.16 -15.88
N SER A 148 -1.55 -8.31 -16.19
CA SER A 148 -2.94 -8.42 -16.63
C SER A 148 -3.96 -8.02 -15.56
N GLU A 149 -3.61 -8.13 -14.27
CA GLU A 149 -4.49 -7.86 -13.15
C GLU A 149 -4.37 -6.42 -12.62
N LYS A 150 -3.38 -5.64 -13.06
CA LYS A 150 -3.11 -4.29 -12.51
C LYS A 150 -4.29 -3.33 -12.61
N ASN A 151 -5.07 -3.42 -13.68
CA ASN A 151 -6.28 -2.60 -13.83
C ASN A 151 -7.35 -2.96 -12.80
N SER A 152 -7.58 -4.25 -12.57
CA SER A 152 -8.55 -4.70 -11.58
C SER A 152 -8.05 -4.45 -10.16
N ALA A 153 -6.76 -4.69 -9.89
CA ALA A 153 -6.14 -4.46 -8.58
C ALA A 153 -6.31 -3.00 -8.14
N ARG A 154 -6.12 -2.04 -9.03
CA ARG A 154 -6.35 -0.61 -8.77
C ARG A 154 -7.76 -0.33 -8.25
N ILE A 155 -8.76 -0.91 -8.89
CA ILE A 155 -10.18 -0.75 -8.53
C ILE A 155 -10.49 -1.49 -7.21
N ILE A 156 -9.90 -2.67 -7.00
CA ILE A 156 -10.02 -3.43 -5.74
C ILE A 156 -9.43 -2.63 -4.57
N VAL A 157 -8.22 -2.09 -4.73
CA VAL A 157 -7.55 -1.26 -3.72
C VAL A 157 -8.34 0.01 -3.42
N ARG A 158 -8.84 0.71 -4.46
CA ARG A 158 -9.77 1.84 -4.30
C ARG A 158 -10.99 1.46 -3.45
N ASN A 159 -11.62 0.35 -3.79
CA ASN A 159 -12.82 -0.11 -3.10
C ASN A 159 -12.52 -0.57 -1.67
N ALA A 160 -11.39 -1.22 -1.43
CA ALA A 160 -10.89 -1.57 -0.10
C ALA A 160 -10.65 -0.32 0.75
N LEU A 161 -10.07 0.73 0.16
CA LEU A 161 -9.84 2.01 0.83
C LEU A 161 -11.13 2.67 1.33
N ARG A 162 -12.26 2.42 0.67
CA ARG A 162 -13.58 2.96 1.06
C ARG A 162 -14.35 2.09 2.05
N THR A 163 -14.02 0.80 2.14
CA THR A 163 -14.87 -0.20 2.80
C THR A 163 -14.25 -0.86 4.01
N LEU A 164 -12.96 -1.17 3.99
CA LEU A 164 -12.30 -1.94 5.03
C LEU A 164 -11.94 -1.08 6.24
N ASP A 165 -12.10 -1.70 7.42
CA ASP A 165 -11.55 -1.20 8.67
C ASP A 165 -10.16 -1.80 8.89
N PHE A 166 -9.20 -0.91 9.11
CA PHE A 166 -7.82 -1.29 9.41
C PHE A 166 -7.43 -0.90 10.84
N PHE A 167 -8.41 -0.61 11.69
CA PHE A 167 -8.25 -0.40 13.13
C PHE A 167 -7.19 0.67 13.48
N GLY A 168 -7.10 1.72 12.64
CA GLY A 168 -6.17 2.85 12.84
C GLY A 168 -4.78 2.69 12.21
N ALA A 169 -4.45 1.55 11.61
CA ALA A 169 -3.20 1.37 10.88
C ALA A 169 -3.06 2.40 9.74
N GLU A 170 -1.84 2.85 9.42
CA GLU A 170 -1.66 3.77 8.30
C GLU A 170 -2.03 3.08 6.97
N ARG A 171 -2.89 3.74 6.19
CA ARG A 171 -3.38 3.26 4.90
C ARG A 171 -2.37 3.62 3.83
N MET A 172 -1.51 2.67 3.46
CA MET A 172 -0.47 2.88 2.46
C MET A 172 -0.83 2.17 1.15
N VAL A 173 -0.39 2.72 0.02
CA VAL A 173 -0.44 2.06 -1.28
C VAL A 173 0.92 2.16 -1.96
N ARG A 174 1.47 1.02 -2.40
CA ARG A 174 2.62 1.00 -3.31
C ARG A 174 2.09 1.05 -4.74
N ILE A 175 2.33 2.16 -5.42
CA ILE A 175 1.90 2.38 -6.81
C ILE A 175 2.87 1.70 -7.78
N ASN A 176 2.47 1.58 -9.04
CA ASN A 176 3.38 1.22 -10.12
C ASN A 176 4.32 2.38 -10.48
N GLN A 177 5.34 2.08 -11.28
CA GLN A 177 6.22 3.10 -11.85
C GLN A 177 5.60 3.80 -13.06
N GLY A 178 6.12 4.98 -13.36
CA GLY A 178 5.80 5.75 -14.57
C GLY A 178 4.30 6.03 -14.74
N ASN A 179 3.84 5.96 -15.99
CA ASN A 179 2.46 6.30 -16.36
C ASN A 179 1.40 5.44 -15.66
N LEU A 180 1.73 4.19 -15.32
CA LEU A 180 0.79 3.33 -14.62
C LEU A 180 0.59 3.78 -13.17
N GLY A 181 1.66 4.23 -12.52
CA GLY A 181 1.61 4.86 -11.20
C GLY A 181 0.75 6.11 -11.18
N LEU A 182 0.82 6.96 -12.21
CA LEU A 182 -0.03 8.15 -12.30
C LEU A 182 -1.53 7.80 -12.35
N LYS A 183 -1.88 6.71 -13.06
CA LYS A 183 -3.25 6.18 -13.08
C LYS A 183 -3.65 5.59 -11.72
N ASP A 184 -2.71 4.95 -11.02
CA ASP A 184 -2.95 4.46 -9.66
C ASP A 184 -3.32 5.61 -8.73
N LEU A 185 -2.58 6.73 -8.78
CA LEU A 185 -2.83 7.92 -7.97
C LEU A 185 -4.24 8.48 -8.19
N GLU A 186 -4.67 8.62 -9.44
CA GLU A 186 -6.01 9.10 -9.80
C GLU A 186 -7.10 8.26 -9.15
N ALA A 187 -6.89 6.94 -9.08
CA ALA A 187 -7.87 6.01 -8.53
C ALA A 187 -7.85 5.87 -7.00
N ILE A 188 -6.80 6.30 -6.29
CA ILE A 188 -6.67 6.05 -4.83
C ILE A 188 -6.60 7.32 -4.00
N VAL A 189 -6.05 8.42 -4.52
CA VAL A 189 -5.89 9.68 -3.78
C VAL A 189 -7.24 10.24 -3.30
N PRO A 190 -8.34 10.19 -4.07
CA PRO A 190 -9.65 10.66 -3.59
C PRO A 190 -10.27 9.84 -2.45
N HIS A 191 -9.68 8.70 -2.07
CA HIS A 191 -10.33 7.71 -1.21
C HIS A 191 -9.57 7.42 0.09
N ASN A 192 -8.99 8.46 0.69
CA ASN A 192 -8.33 8.41 2.00
C ASN A 192 -7.16 7.42 2.11
N VAL A 193 -6.37 7.27 1.04
CA VAL A 193 -5.00 6.79 1.20
C VAL A 193 -4.19 7.80 2.02
N HIS A 194 -3.39 7.33 2.97
CA HIS A 194 -2.58 8.21 3.84
C HIS A 194 -1.18 8.44 3.29
N LEU A 195 -0.57 7.40 2.73
CA LEU A 195 0.80 7.45 2.26
C LEU A 195 0.97 6.65 0.96
N ILE A 196 1.74 7.19 0.03
CA ILE A 196 2.11 6.53 -1.23
C ILE A 196 3.56 6.06 -1.14
N LEU A 197 3.76 4.76 -1.36
CA LEU A 197 5.09 4.23 -1.62
C LEU A 197 5.37 4.38 -3.12
N VAL A 198 6.46 5.06 -3.44
CA VAL A 198 6.90 5.29 -4.82
C VAL A 198 8.08 4.34 -5.09
N PRO A 199 7.91 3.27 -5.86
CA PRO A 199 9.01 2.34 -6.13
C PRO A 199 10.05 2.94 -7.10
N LYS A 200 11.27 2.39 -7.06
CA LYS A 200 12.40 2.64 -7.97
C LYS A 200 12.70 4.13 -8.19
N VAL A 201 12.71 4.91 -7.11
CA VAL A 201 13.05 6.33 -7.19
C VAL A 201 14.56 6.49 -7.26
N GLU A 202 15.02 7.17 -8.29
CA GLU A 202 16.44 7.39 -8.57
C GLU A 202 16.86 8.86 -8.51
N ASN A 203 15.92 9.79 -8.49
CA ASN A 203 16.21 11.23 -8.40
C ASN A 203 15.05 12.03 -7.78
N ALA A 204 15.35 13.26 -7.35
CA ALA A 204 14.39 14.15 -6.70
C ALA A 204 13.20 14.52 -7.61
N GLN A 205 13.42 14.66 -8.92
CA GLN A 205 12.40 15.08 -9.88
C GLN A 205 11.28 14.04 -10.02
N GLN A 206 11.62 12.74 -9.98
CA GLN A 206 10.62 11.67 -9.98
C GLN A 206 9.68 11.77 -8.77
N LEU A 207 10.23 11.97 -7.56
CA LEU A 207 9.41 12.10 -6.35
C LEU A 207 8.56 13.38 -6.38
N LYS A 208 9.13 14.49 -6.87
CA LYS A 208 8.42 15.76 -7.00
C LYS A 208 7.25 15.67 -7.99
N ALA A 209 7.46 15.02 -9.14
CA ALA A 209 6.40 14.82 -10.13
C ALA A 209 5.21 14.02 -9.57
N VAL A 210 5.49 13.01 -8.74
CA VAL A 210 4.45 12.26 -8.02
C VAL A 210 3.72 13.15 -7.02
N ASP A 211 4.44 13.95 -6.23
CA ASP A 211 3.82 14.89 -5.29
C ASP A 211 2.94 15.93 -6.00
N ASP A 212 3.42 16.52 -7.08
CA ASP A 212 2.69 17.51 -7.88
C ASP A 212 1.39 16.90 -8.45
N LYS A 213 1.44 15.67 -8.96
CA LYS A 213 0.24 14.94 -9.39
C LYS A 213 -0.75 14.73 -8.25
N ILE A 214 -0.27 14.36 -7.06
CA ILE A 214 -1.10 14.21 -5.86
C ILE A 214 -1.74 15.55 -5.47
N GLN A 215 -0.99 16.65 -5.48
CA GLN A 215 -1.53 17.97 -5.15
C GLN A 215 -2.63 18.39 -6.13
N ASN A 216 -2.44 18.13 -7.43
CA ASN A 216 -3.46 18.39 -8.44
C ASN A 216 -4.73 17.58 -8.19
N ILE A 217 -4.62 16.25 -7.99
CA ILE A 217 -5.78 15.41 -7.70
C ILE A 217 -6.49 15.88 -6.42
N ARG A 218 -5.73 16.22 -5.36
CA ARG A 218 -6.29 16.74 -4.10
C ARG A 218 -7.09 18.01 -4.31
N LYS A 219 -6.56 18.94 -5.10
CA LYS A 219 -7.26 20.18 -5.48
C LYS A 219 -8.55 19.87 -6.22
N ASP A 220 -8.49 19.00 -7.23
CA ASP A 220 -9.63 18.64 -8.08
C ASP A 220 -10.76 17.93 -7.30
N CYS A 221 -10.41 17.06 -6.35
CA CYS A 221 -11.40 16.37 -5.51
C CYS A 221 -11.72 17.07 -4.18
N GLY A 222 -11.18 18.28 -3.95
CA GLY A 222 -11.43 19.06 -2.73
C GLY A 222 -10.87 18.44 -1.44
N ARG A 223 -9.90 17.53 -1.54
CA ARG A 223 -9.28 16.85 -0.38
C ARG A 223 -8.32 17.78 0.35
N LYS A 224 -8.62 18.11 1.60
CA LYS A 224 -7.81 19.00 2.45
C LYS A 224 -6.64 18.27 3.11
N GLU A 225 -6.83 17.01 3.46
CA GLU A 225 -5.90 16.16 4.19
C GLU A 225 -4.67 15.83 3.32
N PRO A 226 -3.45 15.90 3.87
CA PRO A 226 -2.25 15.55 3.12
C PRO A 226 -2.25 14.08 2.70
N VAL A 227 -1.46 13.80 1.66
CA VAL A 227 -1.02 12.46 1.30
C VAL A 227 0.49 12.48 1.43
N TYR A 228 1.02 11.59 2.26
CA TYR A 228 2.45 11.50 2.50
C TYR A 228 3.14 10.62 1.46
N LEU A 229 4.46 10.76 1.36
CA LEU A 229 5.30 10.00 0.43
C LEU A 229 6.33 9.17 1.19
N MET A 230 6.64 8.01 0.63
CA MET A 230 7.76 7.17 1.00
C MET A 230 8.40 6.59 -0.27
N PRO A 231 9.42 7.23 -0.85
CA PRO A 231 10.18 6.62 -1.94
C PRO A 231 10.85 5.32 -1.45
N ILE A 232 10.89 4.32 -2.32
CA ILE A 232 11.68 3.11 -2.15
C ILE A 232 12.94 3.27 -2.99
N LEU A 233 14.10 3.20 -2.33
CA LEU A 233 15.41 3.22 -2.96
C LEU A 233 15.89 1.79 -3.10
N GLU A 234 16.01 1.34 -4.34
CA GLU A 234 16.28 -0.06 -4.69
C GLU A 234 17.18 -0.19 -5.94
N SER A 235 17.98 0.85 -6.21
CA SER A 235 19.07 0.84 -7.18
C SER A 235 20.27 1.62 -6.64
N ALA A 236 21.48 1.35 -7.13
CA ALA A 236 22.70 2.06 -6.76
C ALA A 236 22.55 3.57 -6.94
N LYS A 237 21.91 3.98 -8.04
CA LYS A 237 21.64 5.39 -8.35
C LYS A 237 20.68 6.03 -7.34
N GLY A 238 19.61 5.32 -6.96
CA GLY A 238 18.69 5.79 -5.91
C GLY A 238 19.41 5.96 -4.56
N ILE A 239 20.27 5.01 -4.20
CA ILE A 239 21.07 5.06 -2.98
C ILE A 239 22.01 6.28 -2.98
N LEU A 240 22.77 6.49 -4.06
CA LEU A 240 23.67 7.63 -4.19
C LEU A 240 22.94 8.99 -4.12
N ASN A 241 21.73 9.07 -4.67
CA ASN A 241 20.90 10.29 -4.68
C ASN A 241 19.95 10.41 -3.47
N SER A 242 20.09 9.54 -2.46
CA SER A 242 19.15 9.42 -1.33
C SER A 242 18.88 10.73 -0.60
N LEU A 243 19.89 11.59 -0.38
CA LEU A 243 19.73 12.88 0.31
C LEU A 243 18.85 13.86 -0.48
N GLU A 244 19.07 13.96 -1.80
CA GLU A 244 18.27 14.85 -2.65
C GLU A 244 16.83 14.35 -2.73
N ILE A 245 16.64 13.04 -2.86
CA ILE A 245 15.32 12.41 -2.84
C ILE A 245 14.62 12.65 -1.49
N ALA A 246 15.34 12.54 -0.38
CA ALA A 246 14.83 12.80 0.97
C ALA A 246 14.22 14.20 1.08
N LYS A 247 14.88 15.20 0.50
CA LYS A 247 14.51 16.63 0.57
C LYS A 247 13.57 17.09 -0.54
N ALA A 248 13.25 16.24 -1.51
CA ALA A 248 12.55 16.62 -2.73
C ALA A 248 11.11 17.13 -2.50
N SER A 249 10.46 16.72 -1.40
CA SER A 249 9.08 17.10 -1.10
C SER A 249 8.86 17.29 0.41
N LYS A 250 8.05 18.30 0.77
CA LYS A 250 7.57 18.50 2.15
C LYS A 250 6.63 17.38 2.60
N ASN A 251 5.99 16.67 1.68
CA ASN A 251 5.12 15.52 1.96
C ASN A 251 5.92 14.21 2.09
N ASN A 252 7.22 14.21 1.80
CA ASN A 252 8.08 13.09 2.12
C ASN A 252 8.22 12.97 3.64
N VAL A 253 7.90 11.80 4.19
CA VAL A 253 7.93 11.52 5.64
C VAL A 253 8.81 10.34 6.00
N ALA A 254 9.25 9.56 5.02
CA ALA A 254 10.09 8.40 5.22
C ALA A 254 10.80 8.00 3.92
N ILE A 255 11.97 7.37 4.01
CA ILE A 255 12.57 6.65 2.88
C ILE A 255 12.61 5.17 3.24
N ALA A 256 12.21 4.31 2.31
CA ALA A 256 12.40 2.87 2.43
C ALA A 256 13.57 2.40 1.56
N ILE A 257 14.28 1.36 2.00
CA ILE A 257 15.24 0.63 1.18
C ILE A 257 14.65 -0.71 0.74
N GLY A 258 14.79 -1.05 -0.54
CA GLY A 258 14.39 -2.33 -1.13
C GLY A 258 15.62 -3.17 -1.46
N LEU A 259 15.95 -4.17 -0.63
CA LEU A 259 17.20 -4.92 -0.80
C LEU A 259 17.18 -5.97 -1.92
N GLU A 260 16.04 -6.60 -2.22
CA GLU A 260 15.98 -7.58 -3.32
C GLU A 260 16.39 -6.92 -4.65
N ASP A 261 15.71 -5.83 -5.02
CA ASP A 261 15.99 -5.11 -6.26
C ASP A 261 17.36 -4.42 -6.23
N TYR A 262 17.77 -3.85 -5.08
CA TYR A 262 19.10 -3.24 -4.94
C TYR A 262 20.22 -4.25 -5.17
N THR A 263 20.15 -5.43 -4.53
CA THR A 263 21.19 -6.47 -4.69
C THR A 263 21.26 -7.01 -6.12
N ALA A 264 20.11 -7.14 -6.78
CA ALA A 264 20.04 -7.46 -8.20
C ALA A 264 20.69 -6.37 -9.07
N ASP A 265 20.47 -5.08 -8.77
CA ASP A 265 21.03 -3.94 -9.50
C ASP A 265 22.57 -3.88 -9.40
N ILE A 266 23.14 -4.13 -8.22
CA ILE A 266 24.60 -4.13 -8.02
C ILE A 266 25.26 -5.48 -8.34
N GLY A 267 24.48 -6.50 -8.72
CA GLY A 267 24.99 -7.81 -9.15
C GLY A 267 25.55 -8.67 -8.02
N VAL A 268 24.97 -8.61 -6.82
CA VAL A 268 25.40 -9.41 -5.66
C VAL A 268 24.26 -10.25 -5.10
N GLU A 269 24.60 -11.32 -4.39
CA GLU A 269 23.62 -12.09 -3.63
C GLU A 269 23.32 -11.41 -2.29
N ARG A 270 22.04 -11.42 -1.90
CA ARG A 270 21.61 -10.97 -0.58
C ARG A 270 22.07 -11.96 0.48
N THR A 271 22.71 -11.47 1.54
CA THR A 271 23.22 -12.31 2.62
C THR A 271 22.55 -11.99 3.95
N ASN A 272 22.52 -12.96 4.87
CA ASN A 272 22.04 -12.73 6.24
C ASN A 272 22.99 -11.82 7.05
N GLN A 273 24.26 -11.70 6.63
CA GLN A 273 25.22 -10.80 7.27
C GLN A 273 25.06 -9.34 6.85
N GLY A 274 24.37 -9.07 5.73
CA GLY A 274 24.05 -7.72 5.26
C GLY A 274 25.26 -6.86 4.85
N ARG A 275 26.47 -7.42 4.73
CA ARG A 275 27.69 -6.66 4.37
C ARG A 275 27.57 -6.00 3.01
N GLU A 276 26.94 -6.68 2.06
CA GLU A 276 26.68 -6.20 0.70
C GLU A 276 25.77 -4.98 0.65
N SER A 277 24.96 -4.77 1.69
CA SER A 277 23.99 -3.67 1.78
C SER A 277 24.34 -2.63 2.85
N LEU A 278 25.43 -2.82 3.61
CA LEU A 278 25.81 -1.97 4.73
C LEU A 278 25.98 -0.50 4.32
N PHE A 279 26.68 -0.25 3.21
CA PHE A 279 26.84 1.11 2.68
C PHE A 279 25.49 1.73 2.33
N ALA A 280 24.66 1.02 1.56
CA ALA A 280 23.36 1.52 1.13
C ALA A 280 22.43 1.81 2.31
N ARG A 281 22.35 0.89 3.28
CA ARG A 281 21.57 1.05 4.50
C ARG A 281 22.04 2.27 5.30
N SER A 282 23.35 2.40 5.52
CA SER A 282 23.95 3.53 6.25
C SER A 282 23.70 4.87 5.53
N GLN A 283 23.80 4.89 4.21
CA GLN A 283 23.55 6.08 3.41
C GLN A 283 22.08 6.53 3.50
N VAL A 284 21.14 5.58 3.40
CA VAL A 284 19.70 5.85 3.54
C VAL A 284 19.37 6.43 4.92
N VAL A 285 19.93 5.87 6.00
CA VAL A 285 19.71 6.39 7.35
C VAL A 285 20.20 7.83 7.45
N ASN A 286 21.42 8.12 7.02
CA ASN A 286 21.97 9.47 7.10
C ASN A 286 21.17 10.48 6.26
N ALA A 287 20.75 10.09 5.04
CA ALA A 287 19.90 10.91 4.20
C ALA A 287 18.56 11.23 4.86
N ALA A 288 17.88 10.23 5.41
CA ALA A 288 16.61 10.40 6.09
C ALA A 288 16.72 11.31 7.33
N ARG A 289 17.74 11.08 8.17
CA ARG A 289 17.99 11.91 9.37
C ARG A 289 18.33 13.35 9.00
N SER A 290 19.15 13.57 7.96
CA SER A 290 19.48 14.92 7.47
C SER A 290 18.24 15.68 6.96
N ALA A 291 17.25 14.97 6.42
CA ALA A 291 15.99 15.55 5.98
C ALA A 291 14.91 15.62 7.07
N GLY A 292 15.17 15.12 8.28
CA GLY A 292 14.20 15.10 9.38
C GLY A 292 13.02 14.15 9.12
N ILE A 293 13.26 13.04 8.42
CA ILE A 293 12.26 12.01 8.09
C ILE A 293 12.71 10.62 8.58
N GLN A 294 11.81 9.65 8.52
CA GLN A 294 12.09 8.29 9.00
C GLN A 294 12.92 7.49 7.99
N ALA A 295 13.85 6.68 8.48
CA ALA A 295 14.54 5.66 7.69
C ALA A 295 13.83 4.32 7.90
N ILE A 296 13.47 3.62 6.84
CA ILE A 296 12.71 2.38 6.94
C ILE A 296 13.42 1.22 6.22
N ASP A 297 13.62 0.13 6.95
CA ASP A 297 14.37 -1.03 6.48
C ASP A 297 13.51 -1.96 5.59
N THR A 298 14.20 -2.83 4.86
CA THR A 298 13.63 -3.80 3.91
C THR A 298 12.79 -4.89 4.59
N VAL A 299 12.11 -5.72 3.80
CA VAL A 299 11.38 -6.90 4.27
C VAL A 299 12.32 -8.02 4.73
N PHE A 300 11.85 -8.84 5.67
CA PHE A 300 12.46 -10.13 6.00
C PHE A 300 11.66 -11.25 5.32
N SER A 301 12.29 -11.99 4.42
CA SER A 301 11.63 -12.94 3.51
C SER A 301 11.31 -14.28 4.15
N ASP A 302 12.15 -14.76 5.08
CA ASP A 302 11.88 -16.01 5.80
C ASP A 302 10.81 -15.80 6.86
N VAL A 303 9.60 -16.28 6.58
CA VAL A 303 8.47 -16.18 7.50
C VAL A 303 8.55 -17.22 8.64
N GLY A 304 9.37 -18.27 8.50
CA GLY A 304 9.56 -19.30 9.52
C GLY A 304 10.58 -18.94 10.58
N ASP A 305 11.55 -18.09 10.25
CA ASP A 305 12.70 -17.77 11.11
C ASP A 305 12.46 -16.54 12.02
N ASP A 306 11.85 -16.76 13.19
CA ASP A 306 11.65 -15.71 14.21
C ASP A 306 12.96 -15.17 14.77
N VAL A 307 13.98 -16.03 14.92
CA VAL A 307 15.27 -15.66 15.50
C VAL A 307 16.04 -14.75 14.52
N GLY A 308 16.13 -15.14 13.25
CA GLY A 308 16.74 -14.32 12.21
C GLY A 308 16.01 -12.99 12.01
N LEU A 309 14.67 -12.98 12.11
CA LEU A 309 13.90 -11.75 12.08
C LEU A 309 14.31 -10.80 13.21
N ARG A 310 14.37 -11.28 14.46
CA ARG A 310 14.71 -10.46 15.62
C ARG A 310 16.12 -9.87 15.49
N LEU A 311 17.10 -10.70 15.13
CA LEU A 311 18.48 -10.25 14.89
C LEU A 311 18.54 -9.20 13.78
N SER A 312 17.80 -9.39 12.68
CA SER A 312 17.73 -8.41 11.60
C SER A 312 17.09 -7.08 12.05
N VAL A 313 16.09 -7.12 12.93
CA VAL A 313 15.47 -5.89 13.47
C VAL A 313 16.40 -5.18 14.45
N GLN A 314 17.11 -5.92 15.30
CA GLN A 314 18.11 -5.35 16.22
C GLN A 314 19.21 -4.63 15.45
N GLU A 315 19.78 -5.26 14.43
CA GLU A 315 20.78 -4.63 13.56
C GLU A 315 20.22 -3.39 12.84
N ALA A 316 18.98 -3.45 12.34
CA ALA A 316 18.34 -2.29 11.72
C ALA A 316 18.17 -1.13 12.72
N LYS A 317 17.76 -1.43 13.96
CA LYS A 317 17.66 -0.43 15.05
C LYS A 317 19.03 0.17 15.38
N GLU A 318 20.08 -0.66 15.45
CA GLU A 318 21.47 -0.23 15.71
C GLU A 318 22.00 0.71 14.61
N LEU A 319 21.69 0.42 13.34
CA LEU A 319 22.01 1.32 12.22
C LEU A 319 21.20 2.62 12.23
N GLY A 320 20.07 2.66 12.94
CA GLY A 320 19.24 3.85 13.10
C GLY A 320 17.94 3.87 12.28
N PHE A 321 17.47 2.73 11.79
CA PHE A 321 16.15 2.60 11.16
C PHE A 321 15.00 2.71 12.18
N ASP A 322 13.86 3.23 11.75
CA ASP A 322 12.65 3.44 12.56
C ASP A 322 11.61 2.31 12.41
N GLY A 323 11.81 1.41 11.44
CA GLY A 323 10.86 0.34 11.16
C GLY A 323 11.30 -0.59 10.05
N LYS A 324 10.52 -1.65 9.83
CA LYS A 324 10.81 -2.73 8.89
C LYS A 324 9.56 -3.18 8.11
N GLY A 325 9.76 -3.66 6.89
CA GLY A 325 8.68 -4.27 6.11
C GLY A 325 8.30 -5.66 6.64
N CYS A 326 7.01 -5.98 6.63
CA CYS A 326 6.47 -7.29 7.00
C CYS A 326 5.72 -7.88 5.80
N ILE A 327 5.90 -9.18 5.53
CA ILE A 327 5.13 -9.91 4.52
C ILE A 327 4.17 -10.93 5.14
N HIS A 328 4.23 -11.12 6.46
CA HIS A 328 3.32 -11.99 7.19
C HIS A 328 2.96 -11.40 8.57
N PRO A 329 1.69 -11.49 9.03
CA PRO A 329 1.26 -10.91 10.31
C PRO A 329 2.08 -11.35 11.53
N ARG A 330 2.55 -12.60 11.55
CA ARG A 330 3.41 -13.12 12.64
C ARG A 330 4.70 -12.31 12.88
N GLN A 331 5.18 -11.57 11.88
CA GLN A 331 6.39 -10.75 12.00
C GLN A 331 6.13 -9.44 12.78
N ILE A 332 4.86 -9.01 12.93
CA ILE A 332 4.49 -7.71 13.50
C ILE A 332 4.94 -7.60 14.96
N LYS A 333 4.61 -8.61 15.78
CA LYS A 333 4.90 -8.57 17.22
C LYS A 333 6.41 -8.55 17.50
N PRO A 334 7.24 -9.46 16.94
CA PRO A 334 8.70 -9.38 17.10
C PRO A 334 9.27 -8.03 16.66
N ILE A 335 8.83 -7.50 15.51
CA ILE A 335 9.28 -6.18 15.03
C ILE A 335 8.93 -5.06 16.03
N HIS A 336 7.72 -5.06 16.58
CA HIS A 336 7.31 -4.06 17.57
C HIS A 336 8.12 -4.15 18.87
N GLU A 337 8.41 -5.37 19.33
CA GLU A 337 9.20 -5.62 20.53
C GLU A 337 10.64 -5.13 20.37
N GLU A 338 11.32 -5.49 19.28
CA GLU A 338 12.73 -5.15 19.08
C GLU A 338 12.94 -3.65 18.78
N PHE A 339 12.02 -3.00 18.05
CA PHE A 339 12.07 -1.54 17.85
C PHE A 339 11.66 -0.74 19.10
N ALA A 340 11.02 -1.36 20.10
CA ALA A 340 10.68 -0.67 21.32
C ALA A 340 11.96 -0.30 22.11
N PRO A 341 11.98 0.84 22.81
CA PRO A 341 13.04 1.12 23.76
C PRO A 341 12.93 0.16 24.95
N SER A 342 14.05 -0.40 25.36
CA SER A 342 14.18 -1.21 26.57
C SER A 342 13.93 -0.37 27.82
N LYS A 343 13.59 -1.05 28.93
CA LYS A 343 13.45 -0.38 30.24
C LYS A 343 14.71 0.41 30.61
N THR A 344 15.89 -0.13 30.32
CA THR A 344 17.18 0.51 30.59
C THR A 344 17.37 1.77 29.75
N GLU A 345 17.03 1.74 28.46
CA GLU A 345 17.08 2.94 27.58
C GLU A 345 16.12 4.02 28.09
N ILE A 346 14.90 3.65 28.49
CA ILE A 346 13.89 4.58 29.04
C ILE A 346 14.42 5.23 30.32
N GLU A 347 14.93 4.45 31.27
CA GLU A 347 15.43 4.99 32.54
C GLU A 347 16.67 5.87 32.35
N LYS A 348 17.56 5.51 31.42
CA LYS A 348 18.70 6.36 31.04
C LYS A 348 18.22 7.69 30.44
N ALA A 349 17.26 7.65 29.52
CA ALA A 349 16.71 8.87 28.92
C ALA A 349 16.04 9.79 29.96
N LYS A 350 15.26 9.23 30.90
CA LYS A 350 14.67 9.98 32.01
C LYS A 350 15.74 10.67 32.87
N LYS A 351 16.82 9.96 33.21
CA LYS A 351 17.93 10.52 34.00
C LYS A 351 18.62 11.68 33.29
N ILE A 352 18.87 11.55 31.98
CA ILE A 352 19.47 12.63 31.16
C ILE A 352 18.56 13.85 31.16
N MET A 353 17.25 13.66 30.93
CA MET A 353 16.28 14.76 30.96
C MET A 353 16.21 15.44 32.33
N LEU A 354 16.21 14.68 33.42
CA LEU A 354 16.20 15.24 34.77
C LEU A 354 17.46 16.06 35.04
N ALA A 355 18.62 15.52 34.68
CA ALA A 355 19.89 16.22 34.87
C ALA A 355 19.93 17.52 34.03
N PHE A 356 19.40 17.50 32.80
CA PHE A 356 19.23 18.70 31.97
C PHE A 356 18.40 19.78 32.67
N TYR A 357 17.22 19.44 33.20
CA TYR A 357 16.38 20.42 33.90
C TYR A 357 17.02 20.96 35.19
N ILE A 358 17.84 20.16 35.88
CA ILE A 358 18.59 20.62 37.06
C ILE A 358 19.68 21.60 36.64
N ALA A 359 20.44 21.30 35.59
CA ALA A 359 21.48 22.18 35.05
C ALA A 359 20.91 23.51 34.56
N GLU A 360 19.81 23.46 33.79
CA GLU A 360 19.10 24.64 33.28
C GLU A 360 18.65 25.56 34.41
N LYS A 361 18.03 25.01 35.48
CA LYS A 361 17.64 25.79 36.67
C LYS A 361 18.81 26.44 37.40
N LYS A 362 20.01 25.86 37.29
CA LYS A 362 21.24 26.39 37.89
C LYS A 362 21.98 27.36 36.95
N GLY A 363 21.47 27.60 35.74
CA GLY A 363 22.15 28.41 34.73
C GLY A 363 23.42 27.74 34.18
N LEU A 364 23.52 26.41 34.28
CA LEU A 364 24.66 25.64 33.80
C LEU A 364 24.39 25.17 32.36
N GLY A 365 25.37 25.38 31.47
CA GLY A 365 25.30 24.92 30.08
C GLY A 365 25.70 23.45 29.87
N VAL A 366 26.15 22.76 30.92
CA VAL A 366 26.60 21.36 30.88
C VAL A 366 25.85 20.57 31.94
N VAL A 367 25.38 19.38 31.55
CA VAL A 367 24.60 18.43 32.37
C VAL A 367 25.50 17.48 33.14
#